data_AF-A0A9E0HAW4-F1
#
_entry.id   AF-A0A9E0HAW4-F1
#
_cell.length_a   1.000
_cell.length_b   1.000
_cell.length_c   1.000
_cell.angle_alpha   90.00
_cell.angle_beta   90.00
_cell.angle_gamma   90.00
#
_symmetry.space_group_name_H-M   'P 1'
#
loop_
_entity.id
_entity.type
_entity.pdbx_description
1 polymer ?
#
loop_
_entity_poly.entity_id
_entity_poly.type
_entity_poly.pdbx_seq_one_letter_code
_entity_poly.pdbx_strand_id
1 'polypeptide(L)'
;MTDAPPAVSPDAALDPAREPGQADYQRAVDAYVVGDFDGALTGFAAALAAQPTLAAAAYGAAMIWMTLGQVDAAWASIEQAIAIAPDEPAWWSARARIALGLGDGARALAAIDDADARGGEPIELHGLRGTALAQLGRLPDARAAYAEARALGPDRYETHFNCALGAELAGDLDGAIAGYGATLAVDPTVQAAWANLTRILTALGRRAELAEVYARWHAQVPDDPAVAHLLASARGDNPPAAPAAYLTQLFDHAAAGYDHLMVAQLDYRAPALIGAALDGVGVTRVGVALDLGCGTGLCGAVVGPRAARLVGVDLSAQMTAIAATTGRYDALEVGDALAHLATAAPYDLIVAADVLVYLGDLAPVAAAVRRALAPGGHWAFTVEDGGEAGYALGPVGRYAHHRAYVAEVLAAAGLTAIVDTPGVLRREGDAEVAGRVWVARAG
;
A
#
# COMPACT_ATOMS: atom_id res chain seq x y z
N MET A 1 -15.55 2.03 -1.78
CA MET A 1 -16.88 1.77 -2.37
C MET A 1 -16.84 2.36 -3.76
N THR A 2 -16.83 1.52 -4.80
CA THR A 2 -16.91 1.99 -6.19
C THR A 2 -18.32 2.54 -6.40
N ASP A 3 -18.44 3.83 -6.70
CA ASP A 3 -19.70 4.43 -7.17
C ASP A 3 -20.07 3.75 -8.50
N ALA A 4 -20.81 2.64 -8.41
CA ALA A 4 -21.47 2.05 -9.55
C ALA A 4 -22.53 3.05 -10.04
N PRO A 5 -22.75 3.20 -11.35
CA PRO A 5 -23.90 3.97 -11.83
C PRO A 5 -25.18 3.39 -11.22
N PRO A 6 -26.17 4.22 -10.84
CA PRO A 6 -27.36 3.75 -10.12
C PRO A 6 -28.07 2.66 -10.93
N ALA A 7 -28.34 1.53 -10.28
CA ALA A 7 -29.23 0.51 -10.82
C ALA A 7 -30.65 1.07 -10.89
N VAL A 8 -31.27 1.01 -12.07
CA VAL A 8 -32.68 1.35 -12.25
C VAL A 8 -33.53 0.41 -11.39
N SER A 9 -34.48 0.95 -10.60
CA SER A 9 -35.38 0.17 -9.76
C SER A 9 -36.12 -0.94 -10.54
N PRO A 10 -36.39 -2.12 -9.94
CA PRO A 10 -36.86 -3.30 -10.69
C PRO A 10 -38.34 -3.30 -11.10
N ASP A 11 -39.12 -2.26 -10.80
CA ASP A 11 -40.58 -2.31 -10.94
C ASP A 11 -41.13 -1.24 -11.90
N ALA A 12 -40.92 -1.50 -13.19
CA ALA A 12 -41.82 -1.08 -14.26
C ALA A 12 -41.79 -2.17 -15.34
N ALA A 13 -42.74 -3.09 -15.28
CA ALA A 13 -42.92 -4.15 -16.26
C ALA A 13 -43.06 -3.59 -17.68
N LEU A 14 -42.09 -3.82 -18.57
CA LEU A 14 -42.24 -3.62 -20.02
C LEU A 14 -41.49 -4.70 -20.84
N ASP A 15 -42.28 -5.40 -21.66
CA ASP A 15 -41.95 -6.34 -22.73
C ASP A 15 -41.35 -5.58 -23.97
N PRO A 16 -40.65 -6.22 -24.92
CA PRO A 16 -39.24 -6.06 -25.24
C PRO A 16 -39.05 -5.32 -26.58
N ALA A 17 -39.71 -4.19 -26.78
CA ALA A 17 -39.33 -3.26 -27.84
C ALA A 17 -38.18 -2.41 -27.29
N ARG A 18 -36.96 -2.98 -27.28
CA ARG A 18 -35.73 -2.36 -26.77
C ARG A 18 -35.63 -0.91 -27.26
N GLU A 19 -35.75 0.03 -26.33
CA GLU A 19 -35.35 1.42 -26.54
C GLU A 19 -33.97 1.43 -27.23
N PRO A 20 -33.79 2.24 -28.30
CA PRO A 20 -32.51 2.33 -29.00
C PRO A 20 -31.34 2.53 -28.00
N GLY A 21 -30.23 1.82 -28.19
CA GLY A 21 -29.04 1.98 -27.36
C GLY A 21 -29.04 1.27 -25.99
N GLN A 22 -30.18 0.74 -25.50
CA GLN A 22 -30.22 0.06 -24.19
C GLN A 22 -29.33 -1.20 -24.14
N ALA A 23 -29.22 -1.93 -25.25
CA ALA A 23 -28.35 -3.11 -25.33
C ALA A 23 -26.86 -2.72 -25.33
N ASP A 24 -26.51 -1.60 -25.94
CA ASP A 24 -25.14 -1.06 -25.92
C ASP A 24 -24.78 -0.54 -24.53
N TYR A 25 -25.73 0.13 -23.87
CA TYR A 25 -25.58 0.59 -22.49
C TYR A 25 -25.33 -0.58 -21.53
N GLN A 26 -26.12 -1.66 -21.61
CA GLN A 26 -25.91 -2.82 -20.73
C GLN A 26 -24.54 -3.47 -20.96
N ARG A 27 -24.12 -3.63 -22.23
CA ARG A 27 -22.77 -4.15 -22.54
C ARG A 27 -21.66 -3.26 -21.98
N ALA A 28 -21.86 -1.94 -22.02
CA ALA A 28 -20.92 -0.99 -21.44
C ALA A 28 -20.78 -1.15 -19.92
N VAL A 29 -21.91 -1.32 -19.23
CA VAL A 29 -21.94 -1.58 -17.78
C VAL A 29 -21.26 -2.91 -17.45
N ASP A 30 -21.54 -3.97 -18.21
CA ASP A 30 -20.91 -5.28 -17.99
C ASP A 30 -19.39 -5.22 -18.18
N ALA A 31 -18.91 -4.50 -19.21
CA ALA A 31 -17.49 -4.25 -19.45
C ALA A 31 -16.86 -3.46 -18.29
N TYR A 32 -17.54 -2.44 -17.78
CA TYR A 32 -17.08 -1.66 -16.63
C TYR A 32 -16.91 -2.53 -15.37
N VAL A 33 -17.87 -3.42 -15.10
CA VAL A 33 -17.84 -4.31 -13.93
C VAL A 33 -16.62 -5.24 -13.94
N VAL A 34 -16.17 -5.67 -15.12
CA VAL A 34 -14.97 -6.52 -15.27
C VAL A 34 -13.68 -5.71 -15.46
N GLY A 35 -13.73 -4.38 -15.38
CA GLY A 35 -12.59 -3.48 -15.52
C GLY A 35 -12.13 -3.23 -16.96
N ASP A 36 -12.92 -3.62 -17.96
CA ASP A 36 -12.66 -3.30 -19.37
C ASP A 36 -13.16 -1.87 -19.68
N PHE A 37 -12.33 -0.88 -19.31
CA PHE A 37 -12.67 0.53 -19.48
C PHE A 37 -12.79 0.96 -20.95
N ASP A 38 -11.96 0.43 -21.84
CA ASP A 38 -12.00 0.73 -23.27
C ASP A 38 -13.27 0.17 -23.92
N GLY A 39 -13.64 -1.07 -23.59
CA GLY A 39 -14.88 -1.69 -24.01
C GLY A 39 -16.10 -0.95 -23.46
N ALA A 40 -16.06 -0.52 -22.20
CA ALA A 40 -17.13 0.24 -21.58
C ALA A 40 -17.34 1.61 -22.24
N LEU A 41 -16.27 2.36 -22.50
CA LEU A 41 -16.35 3.65 -23.21
C LEU A 41 -16.90 3.50 -24.63
N THR A 42 -16.46 2.45 -25.35
CA THR A 42 -16.98 2.13 -26.68
C THR A 42 -18.48 1.82 -26.63
N GLY A 43 -18.91 1.04 -25.64
CA GLY A 43 -20.33 0.71 -25.44
C GLY A 43 -21.18 1.93 -25.09
N PHE A 44 -20.71 2.81 -24.20
CA PHE A 44 -21.44 4.05 -23.87
C PHE A 44 -21.55 5.00 -25.06
N ALA A 45 -20.50 5.11 -25.88
CA ALA A 45 -20.55 5.90 -27.11
C ALA A 45 -21.55 5.33 -28.13
N ALA A 46 -21.61 4.01 -28.30
CA ALA A 46 -22.60 3.35 -29.14
C ALA A 46 -24.04 3.57 -28.62
N ALA A 47 -24.22 3.49 -27.30
CA ALA A 47 -25.51 3.74 -26.66
C ALA A 47 -26.00 5.17 -26.90
N LEU A 48 -25.12 6.16 -26.76
CA LEU A 48 -25.41 7.57 -27.06
C LEU A 48 -25.67 7.82 -28.56
N ALA A 49 -24.98 7.10 -29.45
CA ALA A 49 -25.23 7.21 -30.90
C ALA A 49 -26.62 6.67 -31.29
N ALA A 50 -27.06 5.59 -30.63
CA ALA A 50 -28.38 5.00 -30.85
C ALA A 50 -29.50 5.78 -30.15
N GLN A 51 -29.23 6.34 -28.97
CA GLN A 51 -30.15 7.19 -28.20
C GLN A 51 -29.39 8.40 -27.62
N PRO A 52 -29.35 9.53 -28.34
CA PRO A 52 -28.65 10.74 -27.90
C PRO A 52 -29.19 11.35 -26.60
N THR A 53 -30.37 10.92 -26.15
CA THR A 53 -31.02 11.35 -24.91
C THR A 53 -30.72 10.41 -23.73
N LEU A 54 -29.85 9.41 -23.88
CA LEU A 54 -29.48 8.50 -22.80
C LEU A 54 -28.39 9.11 -21.92
N ALA A 55 -28.79 10.05 -21.05
CA ALA A 55 -27.84 10.75 -20.19
C ALA A 55 -27.04 9.83 -19.25
N ALA A 56 -27.61 8.69 -18.84
CA ALA A 56 -26.92 7.69 -18.04
C ALA A 56 -25.65 7.15 -18.73
N ALA A 57 -25.64 7.04 -20.06
CA ALA A 57 -24.47 6.62 -20.82
C ALA A 57 -23.37 7.71 -20.82
N ALA A 58 -23.75 8.98 -20.93
CA ALA A 58 -22.81 10.10 -20.80
C ALA A 58 -22.23 10.18 -19.39
N TYR A 59 -23.05 9.99 -18.36
CA TYR A 59 -22.58 9.90 -16.96
C TYR A 59 -21.62 8.71 -16.75
N GLY A 60 -21.97 7.52 -17.26
CA GLY A 60 -21.12 6.33 -17.17
C GLY A 60 -19.73 6.56 -17.79
N ALA A 61 -19.68 7.22 -18.95
CA ALA A 61 -18.42 7.63 -19.56
C ALA A 61 -17.64 8.63 -18.67
N ALA A 62 -18.32 9.61 -18.06
CA ALA A 62 -17.69 10.58 -17.17
C ALA A 62 -16.98 9.90 -15.97
N MET A 63 -17.62 8.89 -15.37
CA MET A 63 -17.05 8.15 -14.24
C MET A 63 -15.83 7.31 -14.64
N ILE A 64 -15.84 6.72 -15.83
CA ILE A 64 -14.66 6.01 -16.35
C ILE A 64 -13.53 6.99 -16.61
N TRP A 65 -13.79 8.11 -17.27
CA TRP A 65 -12.77 9.12 -17.52
C TRP A 65 -12.16 9.68 -16.23
N MET A 66 -12.98 9.88 -15.20
CA MET A 66 -12.50 10.25 -13.87
C MET A 66 -11.58 9.17 -13.28
N THR A 67 -11.96 7.90 -13.39
CA THR A 67 -11.15 6.76 -12.93
C THR A 67 -9.81 6.65 -13.66
N LEU A 68 -9.80 6.97 -14.96
CA LEU A 68 -8.60 7.01 -15.80
C LEU A 68 -7.78 8.30 -15.65
N GLY A 69 -8.22 9.24 -14.81
CA GLY A 69 -7.58 10.55 -14.63
C GLY A 69 -7.68 11.48 -15.85
N GLN A 70 -8.54 11.17 -16.82
CA GLN A 70 -8.78 11.97 -18.03
C GLN A 70 -9.85 13.01 -17.75
N VAL A 71 -9.52 13.99 -16.91
CA VAL A 71 -10.57 14.78 -16.27
C VAL A 71 -11.25 15.81 -17.20
N ASP A 72 -10.59 16.26 -18.28
CA ASP A 72 -11.26 17.07 -19.32
C ASP A 72 -12.34 16.28 -20.07
N ALA A 73 -12.07 14.99 -20.35
CA ALA A 73 -13.04 14.09 -20.95
C ALA A 73 -14.19 13.79 -19.97
N ALA A 74 -13.88 13.59 -18.67
CA ALA A 74 -14.88 13.46 -17.63
C ALA A 74 -15.80 14.69 -17.54
N TRP A 75 -15.21 15.88 -17.60
CA TRP A 75 -15.93 17.15 -17.59
C TRP A 75 -16.85 17.29 -18.81
N ALA A 76 -16.35 17.01 -20.02
CA ALA A 76 -17.17 17.04 -21.23
C ALA A 76 -18.36 16.06 -21.16
N SER A 77 -18.12 14.84 -20.65
CA SER A 77 -19.16 13.82 -20.51
C SER A 77 -20.22 14.18 -19.44
N ILE A 78 -19.85 14.78 -18.31
CA ILE A 78 -20.84 15.21 -17.32
C ILE A 78 -21.67 16.42 -17.80
N GLU A 79 -21.06 17.37 -18.51
CA GLU A 79 -21.80 18.47 -19.15
C GLU A 79 -22.80 17.95 -20.17
N GLN A 80 -22.43 16.92 -20.95
CA GLN A 80 -23.34 16.25 -21.87
C GLN A 80 -24.51 15.60 -21.13
N ALA A 81 -24.26 14.89 -20.02
CA ALA A 81 -25.31 14.29 -19.21
C ALA A 81 -26.29 15.36 -18.71
N ILE A 82 -25.79 16.45 -18.12
CA ILE A 82 -26.59 17.58 -17.62
C ILE A 82 -27.37 18.27 -18.74
N ALA A 83 -26.79 18.41 -19.94
CA ALA A 83 -27.49 18.98 -21.08
C ALA A 83 -28.67 18.10 -21.55
N ILE A 84 -28.55 16.78 -21.41
CA ILE A 84 -29.58 15.83 -21.80
C ILE A 84 -30.74 15.78 -20.79
N ALA A 85 -30.43 15.73 -19.49
CA ALA A 85 -31.46 15.83 -18.44
C ALA A 85 -31.01 16.82 -17.34
N PRO A 86 -31.41 18.09 -17.45
CA PRO A 86 -30.91 19.14 -16.58
C PRO A 86 -31.38 19.03 -15.12
N ASP A 87 -32.44 18.24 -14.88
CA ASP A 87 -33.15 18.13 -13.61
C ASP A 87 -32.74 16.90 -12.77
N GLU A 88 -31.61 16.26 -13.08
CA GLU A 88 -31.09 15.09 -12.33
C GLU A 88 -30.05 15.53 -11.28
N PRO A 89 -30.38 15.51 -9.97
CA PRO A 89 -29.50 16.04 -8.93
C PRO A 89 -28.15 15.34 -8.82
N ALA A 90 -28.12 14.03 -9.10
CA ALA A 90 -26.91 13.22 -9.05
C ALA A 90 -25.80 13.77 -9.98
N TRP A 91 -26.17 14.37 -11.10
CA TRP A 91 -25.19 14.87 -12.07
C TRP A 91 -24.61 16.22 -11.67
N TRP A 92 -25.36 17.06 -10.94
CA TRP A 92 -24.84 18.32 -10.43
C TRP A 92 -23.74 18.06 -9.38
N SER A 93 -23.98 17.15 -8.45
CA SER A 93 -22.96 16.73 -7.47
C SER A 93 -21.76 16.06 -8.15
N ALA A 94 -21.99 15.22 -9.17
CA ALA A 94 -20.91 14.59 -9.93
C ALA A 94 -20.03 15.62 -10.67
N ARG A 95 -20.62 16.68 -11.24
CA ARG A 95 -19.88 17.78 -11.87
C ARG A 95 -18.93 18.45 -10.89
N ALA A 96 -19.41 18.75 -9.68
CA ALA A 96 -18.56 19.31 -8.61
C ALA A 96 -17.43 18.35 -8.22
N ARG A 97 -17.71 17.05 -8.08
CA ARG A 97 -16.68 16.02 -7.80
C ARG A 97 -15.62 15.92 -8.90
N ILE A 98 -16.01 15.99 -10.16
CA ILE A 98 -15.07 15.99 -11.30
C ILE A 98 -14.15 17.22 -11.25
N ALA A 99 -14.69 18.41 -10.96
CA ALA A 99 -13.86 19.60 -10.77
C ALA A 99 -12.90 19.49 -9.57
N LEU A 100 -13.32 18.85 -8.47
CA LEU A 100 -12.42 18.56 -7.34
C LEU A 100 -11.29 17.61 -7.74
N GLY A 101 -11.55 16.61 -8.60
CA GLY A 101 -10.52 15.73 -9.14
C GLY A 101 -9.48 16.43 -10.01
N LEU A 102 -9.82 17.57 -10.61
CA LEU A 102 -8.89 18.46 -11.31
C LEU A 102 -7.98 19.24 -10.36
N GLY A 103 -8.29 19.28 -9.06
CA GLY A 103 -7.74 20.27 -8.14
C GLY A 103 -8.22 21.69 -8.45
N ASP A 104 -9.22 21.86 -9.33
CA ASP A 104 -9.81 23.15 -9.68
C ASP A 104 -10.94 23.49 -8.69
N GLY A 105 -10.54 23.83 -7.46
CA GLY A 105 -11.48 24.16 -6.40
C GLY A 105 -12.39 25.35 -6.73
N ALA A 106 -11.96 26.27 -7.61
CA ALA A 106 -12.78 27.40 -8.04
C ALA A 106 -13.93 26.93 -8.95
N ARG A 107 -13.63 26.06 -9.92
CA ARG A 107 -14.65 25.42 -10.77
C ARG A 107 -15.59 24.54 -9.95
N ALA A 108 -15.06 23.84 -8.96
CA ALA A 108 -15.88 23.04 -8.05
C ALA A 108 -16.88 23.92 -7.28
N LEU A 109 -16.44 25.04 -6.70
CA LEU A 109 -17.35 25.98 -6.03
C LEU A 109 -18.46 26.50 -6.94
N ALA A 110 -18.13 26.87 -8.18
CA ALA A 110 -19.14 27.32 -9.14
C ALA A 110 -20.15 26.21 -9.47
N ALA A 111 -19.70 24.97 -9.63
CA ALA A 111 -20.58 23.82 -9.85
C ALA A 111 -21.45 23.52 -8.62
N ILE A 112 -20.93 23.69 -7.41
CA ILE A 112 -21.68 23.53 -6.16
C ILE A 112 -22.74 24.62 -6.01
N ASP A 113 -22.41 25.88 -6.31
CA ASP A 113 -23.38 26.99 -6.26
C ASP A 113 -24.52 26.78 -7.27
N ASP A 114 -24.21 26.27 -8.47
CA ASP A 114 -25.21 25.86 -9.47
C ASP A 114 -26.07 24.69 -8.98
N ALA A 115 -25.47 23.68 -8.35
CA ALA A 115 -26.20 22.55 -7.78
C ALA A 115 -27.13 22.97 -6.63
N ASP A 116 -26.66 23.86 -5.75
CA ASP A 116 -27.42 24.40 -4.63
C ASP A 116 -28.63 25.21 -5.10
N ALA A 117 -28.44 26.07 -6.11
CA ALA A 117 -29.52 26.83 -6.74
C ALA A 117 -30.61 25.95 -7.38
N ARG A 118 -30.28 24.71 -7.74
CA ARG A 118 -31.20 23.72 -8.32
C ARG A 118 -31.80 22.76 -7.29
N GLY A 119 -31.44 22.91 -6.00
CA GLY A 119 -31.95 22.07 -4.92
C GLY A 119 -31.21 20.73 -4.78
N GLY A 120 -29.90 20.71 -5.06
CA GLY A 120 -29.06 19.55 -4.77
C GLY A 120 -29.04 19.17 -3.28
N GLU A 121 -28.56 17.96 -2.98
CA GLU A 121 -28.62 17.41 -1.62
C GLU A 121 -27.68 18.17 -0.67
N PRO A 122 -28.20 18.85 0.37
CA PRO A 122 -27.39 19.80 1.14
C PRO A 122 -26.17 19.18 1.83
N ILE A 123 -26.28 17.97 2.37
CA ILE A 123 -25.20 17.32 3.12
C ILE A 123 -24.00 17.07 2.20
N GLU A 124 -24.24 16.51 1.02
CA GLU A 124 -23.23 16.27 -0.01
C GLU A 124 -22.63 17.59 -0.49
N LEU A 125 -23.46 18.59 -0.81
CA LEU A 125 -22.98 19.89 -1.30
C LEU A 125 -22.11 20.63 -0.29
N HIS A 126 -22.47 20.64 1.00
CA HIS A 126 -21.63 21.22 2.05
C HIS A 126 -20.29 20.47 2.20
N GLY A 127 -20.29 19.14 2.07
CA GLY A 127 -19.07 18.33 2.07
C GLY A 127 -18.15 18.65 0.88
N LEU A 128 -18.71 18.73 -0.33
CA LEU A 128 -17.98 19.11 -1.54
C LEU A 128 -17.45 20.55 -1.45
N ARG A 129 -18.24 21.47 -0.87
CA ARG A 129 -17.85 22.86 -0.64
C ARG A 129 -16.66 22.95 0.30
N GLY A 130 -16.67 22.17 1.38
CA GLY A 130 -15.53 22.04 2.29
C GLY A 130 -14.25 21.64 1.55
N THR A 131 -14.32 20.62 0.70
CA THR A 131 -13.16 20.12 -0.06
C THR A 131 -12.66 21.15 -1.07
N ALA A 132 -13.57 21.83 -1.77
CA ALA A 132 -13.21 22.88 -2.73
C ALA A 132 -12.51 24.05 -2.04
N LEU A 133 -13.01 24.48 -0.88
CA LEU A 133 -12.40 25.55 -0.09
C LEU A 133 -11.04 25.14 0.48
N ALA A 134 -10.88 23.88 0.89
CA ALA A 134 -9.61 23.35 1.34
C ALA A 134 -8.54 23.35 0.23
N GLN A 135 -8.89 22.91 -0.99
CA GLN A 135 -8.00 23.00 -2.16
C GLN A 135 -7.57 24.43 -2.49
N LEU A 136 -8.45 25.40 -2.24
CA LEU A 136 -8.16 26.84 -2.41
C LEU A 136 -7.40 27.46 -1.23
N GLY A 137 -7.04 26.69 -0.20
CA GLY A 137 -6.39 27.20 1.01
C GLY A 137 -7.29 28.04 1.92
N ARG A 138 -8.61 28.07 1.68
CA ARG A 138 -9.61 28.78 2.49
C ARG A 138 -10.07 27.93 3.67
N LEU A 139 -9.11 27.54 4.49
CA LEU A 139 -9.29 26.54 5.55
C LEU A 139 -10.38 26.89 6.59
N PRO A 140 -10.56 28.16 7.05
CA PRO A 140 -11.64 28.50 7.97
C PRO A 140 -13.02 28.27 7.37
N ASP A 141 -13.21 28.64 6.10
CA ASP A 141 -14.47 28.46 5.38
C ASP A 141 -14.73 26.97 5.12
N ALA A 142 -13.67 26.21 4.79
CA ALA A 142 -13.76 24.77 4.62
C ALA A 142 -14.29 24.08 5.88
N ARG A 143 -13.72 24.43 7.05
CA ARG A 143 -14.18 23.91 8.35
C ARG A 143 -15.64 24.23 8.64
N ALA A 144 -16.10 25.43 8.29
CA ALA A 144 -17.49 25.83 8.45
C ALA A 144 -18.42 24.97 7.57
N ALA A 145 -18.09 24.80 6.29
CA ALA A 145 -18.87 23.97 5.38
C ALA A 145 -18.93 22.49 5.82
N TYR A 146 -17.80 21.93 6.27
CA TYR A 146 -17.77 20.59 6.85
C TYR A 146 -18.63 20.47 8.12
N ALA A 147 -18.61 21.49 8.99
CA ALA A 147 -19.44 21.52 10.19
C ALA A 147 -20.94 21.56 9.87
N GLU A 148 -21.33 22.28 8.82
CA GLU A 148 -22.72 22.30 8.31
C GLU A 148 -23.13 20.92 7.79
N ALA A 149 -22.30 20.28 6.96
CA ALA A 149 -22.56 18.91 6.48
C ALA A 149 -22.76 17.92 7.63
N ARG A 150 -21.91 17.99 8.66
CA ARG A 150 -22.00 17.15 9.85
C ARG A 150 -23.22 17.46 10.72
N ALA A 151 -23.64 18.72 10.82
CA ALA A 151 -24.83 19.11 11.57
C ALA A 151 -26.11 18.56 10.91
N LEU A 152 -26.12 18.50 9.57
CA LEU A 152 -27.25 17.99 8.79
C LEU A 152 -27.29 16.45 8.71
N GLY A 153 -26.13 15.79 8.69
CA GLY A 153 -26.01 14.33 8.63
C GLY A 153 -25.05 13.76 9.68
N PRO A 154 -25.39 13.81 10.98
CA PRO A 154 -24.50 13.36 12.06
C PRO A 154 -24.28 11.84 12.08
N ASP A 155 -25.15 11.08 11.43
CA ASP A 155 -25.19 9.62 11.36
C ASP A 155 -24.65 9.04 10.05
N ARG A 156 -24.18 9.88 9.12
CA ARG A 156 -23.52 9.45 7.88
C ARG A 156 -22.01 9.38 8.08
N TYR A 157 -21.36 8.28 7.74
CA TYR A 157 -19.92 8.17 7.93
C TYR A 157 -19.16 9.10 6.97
N GLU A 158 -19.73 9.36 5.78
CA GLU A 158 -19.16 10.21 4.73
C GLU A 158 -18.96 11.64 5.21
N THR A 159 -19.87 12.17 6.05
CA THR A 159 -19.74 13.52 6.60
C THR A 159 -18.51 13.60 7.51
N HIS A 160 -18.35 12.66 8.43
CA HIS A 160 -17.18 12.57 9.31
C HIS A 160 -15.89 12.34 8.52
N PHE A 161 -15.93 11.49 7.49
CA PHE A 161 -14.75 11.18 6.67
C PHE A 161 -14.27 12.41 5.89
N ASN A 162 -15.20 13.12 5.24
CA ASN A 162 -14.87 14.33 4.49
C ASN A 162 -14.39 15.46 5.41
N CYS A 163 -14.97 15.60 6.61
CA CYS A 163 -14.47 16.52 7.64
C CYS A 163 -13.02 16.19 8.02
N ALA A 164 -12.72 14.90 8.22
CA ALA A 164 -11.39 14.42 8.61
C ALA A 164 -10.34 14.72 7.52
N LEU A 165 -10.70 14.45 6.26
CA LEU A 165 -9.86 14.78 5.10
C LEU A 165 -9.59 16.28 5.01
N GLY A 166 -10.63 17.10 5.20
CA GLY A 166 -10.51 18.55 5.24
C GLY A 166 -9.60 19.07 6.36
N ALA A 167 -9.73 18.50 7.56
CA ALA A 167 -8.85 18.81 8.69
C ALA A 167 -7.40 18.43 8.38
N GLU A 168 -7.18 17.28 7.76
CA GLU A 168 -5.84 16.83 7.33
C GLU A 168 -5.21 17.79 6.32
N LEU A 169 -5.96 18.18 5.27
CA LEU A 169 -5.50 19.18 4.28
C LEU A 169 -5.19 20.54 4.92
N ALA A 170 -5.91 20.88 6.00
CA ALA A 170 -5.67 22.09 6.78
C ALA A 170 -4.46 21.99 7.74
N GLY A 171 -3.79 20.83 7.81
CA GLY A 171 -2.73 20.54 8.79
C GLY A 171 -3.23 20.31 10.22
N ASP A 172 -4.55 20.23 10.43
CA ASP A 172 -5.17 19.93 11.72
C ASP A 172 -5.27 18.41 11.93
N LEU A 173 -4.13 17.82 12.24
CA LEU A 173 -3.99 16.37 12.37
C LEU A 173 -4.79 15.81 13.56
N ASP A 174 -4.97 16.58 14.64
CA ASP A 174 -5.84 16.22 15.76
C ASP A 174 -7.32 16.16 15.33
N GLY A 175 -7.77 17.17 14.58
CA GLY A 175 -9.11 17.18 13.99
C GLY A 175 -9.33 16.02 13.01
N ALA A 176 -8.31 15.68 12.21
CA ALA A 176 -8.36 14.55 11.30
C ALA A 176 -8.47 13.20 12.05
N ILE A 177 -7.67 13.00 13.09
CA ILE A 177 -7.74 11.81 13.97
C ILE A 177 -9.14 11.65 14.56
N ALA A 178 -9.71 12.72 15.12
CA ALA A 178 -11.05 12.70 15.68
C ALA A 178 -12.11 12.40 14.61
N GLY A 179 -11.98 13.00 13.42
CA GLY A 179 -12.90 12.79 12.29
C GLY A 179 -12.88 11.35 11.78
N TYR A 180 -11.70 10.78 11.50
CA TYR A 180 -11.59 9.38 11.05
C TYR A 180 -12.06 8.42 12.16
N GLY A 181 -11.78 8.73 13.42
CA GLY A 181 -12.31 7.98 14.57
C GLY A 181 -13.85 7.98 14.62
N ALA A 182 -14.48 9.11 14.31
CA ALA A 182 -15.93 9.26 14.23
C ALA A 182 -16.53 8.52 13.01
N THR A 183 -15.86 8.56 11.85
CA THR A 183 -16.22 7.73 10.69
C THR A 183 -16.33 6.26 11.09
N LEU A 184 -15.31 5.74 11.77
CA LEU A 184 -15.24 4.34 12.21
C LEU A 184 -16.19 4.00 13.36
N ALA A 185 -16.71 5.01 14.06
CA ALA A 185 -17.75 4.81 15.07
C ALA A 185 -19.14 4.66 14.42
N VAL A 186 -19.36 5.30 13.27
CA VAL A 186 -20.59 5.17 12.48
C VAL A 186 -20.55 3.91 11.62
N ASP A 187 -19.50 3.75 10.82
CA ASP A 187 -19.29 2.58 9.97
C ASP A 187 -17.85 2.05 10.11
N PRO A 188 -17.66 0.93 10.83
CA PRO A 188 -16.34 0.34 11.03
C PRO A 188 -15.77 -0.33 9.77
N THR A 189 -16.56 -0.50 8.70
CA THR A 189 -16.12 -1.18 7.46
C THR A 189 -15.33 -0.27 6.52
N VAL A 190 -15.27 1.03 6.80
CA VAL A 190 -14.60 2.05 5.98
C VAL A 190 -13.07 1.93 6.09
N GLN A 191 -12.49 1.07 5.25
CA GLN A 191 -11.04 0.77 5.24
C GLN A 191 -10.14 2.01 5.10
N ALA A 192 -10.56 2.98 4.29
CA ALA A 192 -9.81 4.21 4.09
C ALA A 192 -9.63 5.02 5.39
N ALA A 193 -10.61 4.96 6.31
CA ALA A 193 -10.53 5.66 7.58
C ALA A 193 -9.52 5.00 8.52
N TRP A 194 -9.46 3.65 8.55
CA TRP A 194 -8.41 2.92 9.28
C TRP A 194 -7.01 3.26 8.75
N ALA A 195 -6.84 3.23 7.43
CA ALA A 195 -5.56 3.53 6.79
C ALA A 195 -5.09 4.96 7.08
N ASN A 196 -5.97 5.96 6.96
CA ASN A 196 -5.61 7.35 7.22
C ASN A 196 -5.34 7.62 8.71
N LEU A 197 -6.19 7.08 9.61
CA LEU A 197 -6.01 7.24 11.04
C LEU A 197 -4.69 6.65 11.52
N THR A 198 -4.38 5.40 11.13
CA THR A 198 -3.13 4.74 11.51
C THR A 198 -1.91 5.43 10.91
N ARG A 199 -1.98 5.89 9.65
CA ARG A 199 -0.91 6.67 9.01
C ARG A 199 -0.59 7.95 9.78
N ILE A 200 -1.59 8.75 10.14
CA ILE A 200 -1.40 10.01 10.86
C ILE A 200 -0.82 9.73 12.26
N LEU A 201 -1.38 8.76 12.99
CA LEU A 201 -0.89 8.42 14.34
C LEU A 201 0.56 7.92 14.32
N THR A 202 0.94 7.13 13.32
CA THR A 202 2.32 6.69 13.10
C THR A 202 3.24 7.87 12.81
N ALA A 203 2.86 8.77 11.90
CA ALA A 203 3.64 9.96 11.56
C ALA A 203 3.85 10.91 12.76
N LEU A 204 2.86 11.00 13.66
CA LEU A 204 2.95 11.79 14.89
C LEU A 204 3.66 11.07 16.05
N GLY A 205 4.00 9.79 15.90
CA GLY A 205 4.57 8.98 16.98
C GLY A 205 3.60 8.75 18.15
N ARG A 206 2.29 8.89 17.95
CA ARG A 206 1.24 8.75 18.99
C ARG A 206 0.91 7.28 19.25
N ARG A 207 1.92 6.58 19.76
CA ARG A 207 1.98 5.12 19.88
C ARG A 207 0.87 4.52 20.74
N ALA A 208 0.51 5.15 21.86
CA ALA A 208 -0.55 4.67 22.74
C ALA A 208 -1.92 4.64 22.03
N GLU A 209 -2.26 5.72 21.34
CA GLU A 209 -3.50 5.83 20.58
C GLU A 209 -3.50 4.91 19.35
N LEU A 210 -2.36 4.76 18.68
CA LEU A 210 -2.22 3.79 17.60
C LEU A 210 -2.51 2.36 18.08
N ALA A 211 -2.04 1.99 19.27
CA ALA A 211 -2.31 0.68 19.85
C ALA A 211 -3.80 0.48 20.17
N GLU A 212 -4.52 1.52 20.62
CA GLU A 212 -5.97 1.47 20.82
C GLU A 212 -6.72 1.28 19.50
N VAL A 213 -6.31 1.99 18.44
CA VAL A 213 -6.87 1.87 17.09
C VAL A 213 -6.65 0.47 16.55
N TYR A 214 -5.42 -0.06 16.58
CA TYR A 214 -5.17 -1.44 16.15
C TYR A 214 -5.88 -2.47 17.01
N ALA A 215 -6.06 -2.24 18.32
CA ALA A 215 -6.83 -3.15 19.17
C ALA A 215 -8.31 -3.22 18.76
N ARG A 216 -8.91 -2.07 18.42
CA ARG A 216 -10.27 -2.01 17.88
C ARG A 216 -10.38 -2.70 16.53
N TRP A 217 -9.40 -2.49 15.64
CA TRP A 217 -9.39 -3.13 14.33
C TRP A 217 -9.23 -4.66 14.47
N HIS A 218 -8.28 -5.11 15.29
CA HIS A 218 -8.07 -6.53 15.59
C HIS A 218 -9.33 -7.18 16.17
N ALA A 219 -10.12 -6.48 16.98
CA ALA A 219 -11.38 -7.03 17.51
C ALA A 219 -12.42 -7.32 16.41
N GLN A 220 -12.34 -6.65 15.25
CA GLN A 220 -13.23 -6.89 14.11
C GLN A 220 -12.70 -7.97 13.17
N VAL A 221 -11.38 -8.08 13.07
CA VAL A 221 -10.68 -9.06 12.22
C VAL A 221 -9.65 -9.84 13.07
N PRO A 222 -10.10 -10.65 14.05
CA PRO A 222 -9.21 -11.29 15.03
C PRO A 222 -8.24 -12.31 14.41
N ASP A 223 -8.57 -12.80 13.22
CA ASP A 223 -7.76 -13.76 12.48
C ASP A 223 -6.82 -13.10 11.45
N ASP A 224 -6.79 -11.75 11.37
CA ASP A 224 -5.90 -11.04 10.45
C ASP A 224 -4.49 -10.89 11.07
N PRO A 225 -3.48 -11.62 10.52
CA PRO A 225 -2.14 -11.60 11.07
C PRO A 225 -1.42 -10.26 10.88
N ALA A 226 -1.79 -9.46 9.88
CA ALA A 226 -1.21 -8.14 9.66
C ALA A 226 -1.59 -7.20 10.79
N VAL A 227 -2.88 -7.17 11.14
CA VAL A 227 -3.39 -6.32 12.22
C VAL A 227 -2.83 -6.76 13.57
N ALA A 228 -2.72 -8.07 13.82
CA ALA A 228 -2.10 -8.59 15.05
C ALA A 228 -0.63 -8.18 15.18
N HIS A 229 0.15 -8.25 14.09
CA HIS A 229 1.55 -7.84 14.07
C HIS A 229 1.73 -6.32 14.29
N LEU A 230 0.90 -5.51 13.64
CA LEU A 230 0.92 -4.05 13.80
C LEU A 230 0.44 -3.61 15.20
N LEU A 231 -0.49 -4.35 15.81
CA LEU A 231 -0.89 -4.14 17.20
C LEU A 231 0.27 -4.41 18.17
N ALA A 232 0.98 -5.53 18.01
CA ALA A 232 2.18 -5.86 18.79
C ALA A 232 3.24 -4.76 18.63
N SER A 233 3.47 -4.34 17.38
CA SER A 233 4.35 -3.23 17.04
C SER A 233 3.94 -1.94 17.76
N ALA A 234 2.65 -1.59 17.83
CA ALA A 234 2.20 -0.37 18.52
C ALA A 234 2.26 -0.49 20.05
N ARG A 235 2.08 -1.68 20.63
CA ARG A 235 2.19 -1.93 22.08
C ARG A 235 3.62 -1.99 22.60
N GLY A 236 4.59 -2.30 21.73
CA GLY A 236 5.96 -2.60 22.15
C GLY A 236 6.15 -4.04 22.59
N ASP A 237 5.25 -4.91 22.15
CA ASP A 237 5.43 -6.34 22.26
C ASP A 237 6.47 -6.78 21.22
N ASN A 238 7.24 -7.82 21.54
CA ASN A 238 8.31 -8.34 20.69
C ASN A 238 8.04 -9.81 20.36
N PRO A 239 7.07 -10.13 19.48
CA PRO A 239 6.92 -11.49 18.99
C PRO A 239 8.20 -11.96 18.28
N PRO A 240 8.43 -13.28 18.15
CA PRO A 240 9.68 -13.79 17.61
C PRO A 240 9.82 -13.56 16.10
N ALA A 241 8.72 -13.37 15.36
CA ALA A 241 8.74 -13.12 13.92
C ALA A 241 7.47 -12.39 13.47
N ALA A 242 7.57 -11.70 12.35
CA ALA A 242 6.40 -11.23 11.63
C ALA A 242 5.68 -12.43 10.99
N PRO A 243 4.33 -12.45 10.94
CA PRO A 243 3.60 -13.55 10.32
C PRO A 243 3.87 -13.65 8.82
N ALA A 244 4.08 -14.86 8.29
CA ALA A 244 4.35 -15.07 6.87
C ALA A 244 3.24 -14.49 5.98
N ALA A 245 1.96 -14.73 6.29
CA ALA A 245 0.84 -14.20 5.50
C ALA A 245 0.83 -12.66 5.43
N TYR A 246 1.24 -11.97 6.51
CA TYR A 246 1.41 -10.52 6.50
C TYR A 246 2.52 -10.10 5.52
N LEU A 247 3.66 -10.78 5.56
CA LEU A 247 4.78 -10.50 4.66
C LEU A 247 4.42 -10.77 3.19
N THR A 248 3.75 -11.89 2.89
CA THR A 248 3.28 -12.20 1.53
C THR A 248 2.40 -11.08 0.99
N GLN A 249 1.39 -10.66 1.77
CA GLN A 249 0.50 -9.57 1.37
C GLN A 249 1.25 -8.25 1.18
N LEU A 250 2.13 -7.90 2.12
CA LEU A 250 2.92 -6.68 2.05
C LEU A 250 3.74 -6.60 0.75
N PHE A 251 4.46 -7.68 0.42
CA PHE A 251 5.34 -7.69 -0.73
C PHE A 251 4.60 -7.92 -2.06
N ASP A 252 3.52 -8.70 -2.09
CA ASP A 252 2.71 -8.82 -3.30
C ASP A 252 2.10 -7.47 -3.73
N HIS A 253 1.63 -6.66 -2.77
CA HIS A 253 1.13 -5.30 -3.06
C HIS A 253 2.24 -4.33 -3.45
N ALA A 254 3.42 -4.45 -2.83
CA ALA A 254 4.54 -3.53 -3.08
C ALA A 254 5.34 -3.86 -4.34
N ALA A 255 5.22 -5.07 -4.89
CA ALA A 255 6.04 -5.56 -6.01
C ALA A 255 6.02 -4.61 -7.21
N ALA A 256 4.84 -4.11 -7.58
CA ALA A 256 4.66 -3.11 -8.63
C ALA A 256 5.19 -1.73 -8.16
N GLY A 257 6.48 -1.48 -8.38
CA GLY A 257 7.15 -0.23 -7.99
C GLY A 257 8.20 -0.38 -6.89
N TYR A 258 8.43 -1.59 -6.39
CA TYR A 258 9.39 -1.88 -5.32
C TYR A 258 10.79 -1.31 -5.61
N ASP A 259 11.36 -1.58 -6.79
CA ASP A 259 12.69 -1.10 -7.16
C ASP A 259 12.76 0.43 -7.23
N HIS A 260 11.73 1.08 -7.77
CA HIS A 260 11.67 2.53 -7.83
C HIS A 260 11.62 3.14 -6.42
N LEU A 261 10.76 2.60 -5.55
CA LEU A 261 10.70 3.00 -4.15
C LEU A 261 12.07 2.80 -3.47
N MET A 262 12.66 1.62 -3.59
CA MET A 262 13.89 1.28 -2.87
C MET A 262 15.11 2.04 -3.36
N VAL A 263 15.29 2.13 -4.68
CA VAL A 263 16.49 2.72 -5.27
C VAL A 263 16.34 4.22 -5.44
N ALA A 264 15.22 4.69 -5.97
CA ALA A 264 15.07 6.10 -6.32
C ALA A 264 14.62 6.97 -5.12
N GLN A 265 13.86 6.41 -4.18
CA GLN A 265 13.29 7.19 -3.06
C GLN A 265 13.96 6.90 -1.72
N LEU A 266 14.33 5.65 -1.47
CA LEU A 266 14.87 5.24 -0.17
C LEU A 266 16.39 5.04 -0.15
N ASP A 267 17.11 5.26 -1.27
CA ASP A 267 18.58 5.15 -1.34
C ASP A 267 19.07 3.85 -0.67
N TYR A 268 18.44 2.73 -1.05
CA TYR A 268 18.67 1.43 -0.45
C TYR A 268 20.06 0.89 -0.78
N ARG A 269 20.86 0.61 0.25
CA ARG A 269 22.30 0.33 0.17
C ARG A 269 22.71 -1.06 0.63
N ALA A 270 21.80 -1.85 1.24
CA ALA A 270 22.16 -3.15 1.81
C ALA A 270 22.86 -4.10 0.82
N PRO A 271 22.42 -4.25 -0.46
CA PRO A 271 23.13 -5.09 -1.42
C PRO A 271 24.59 -4.64 -1.66
N ALA A 272 24.81 -3.34 -1.84
CA ALA A 272 26.15 -2.80 -2.07
C ALA A 272 27.06 -2.99 -0.84
N LEU A 273 26.51 -2.79 0.35
CA LEU A 273 27.21 -2.98 1.61
C LEU A 273 27.60 -4.47 1.83
N ILE A 274 26.70 -5.41 1.51
CA ILE A 274 27.00 -6.84 1.50
C ILE A 274 28.14 -7.15 0.51
N GLY A 275 28.07 -6.62 -0.71
CA GLY A 275 29.11 -6.81 -1.72
C GLY A 275 30.49 -6.36 -1.24
N ALA A 276 30.57 -5.16 -0.65
CA ALA A 276 31.81 -4.63 -0.09
C ALA A 276 32.35 -5.49 1.07
N ALA A 277 31.47 -5.99 1.95
CA ALA A 277 31.86 -6.87 3.04
C ALA A 277 32.42 -8.20 2.52
N LEU A 278 31.80 -8.81 1.50
CA LEU A 278 32.26 -10.03 0.86
C LEU A 278 33.63 -9.84 0.18
N ASP A 279 33.83 -8.72 -0.50
CA ASP A 279 35.13 -8.37 -1.11
C ASP A 279 36.22 -8.22 -0.03
N GLY A 280 35.89 -7.58 1.09
CA GLY A 280 36.80 -7.39 2.22
C GLY A 280 37.29 -8.69 2.86
N VAL A 281 36.51 -9.77 2.79
CA VAL A 281 36.91 -11.11 3.27
C VAL A 281 37.36 -12.05 2.17
N GLY A 282 37.49 -11.56 0.92
CA GLY A 282 38.01 -12.33 -0.20
C GLY A 282 37.03 -13.35 -0.80
N VAL A 283 35.72 -13.21 -0.58
CA VAL A 283 34.69 -14.05 -1.21
C VAL A 283 34.40 -13.52 -2.61
N THR A 284 35.28 -13.86 -3.56
CA THR A 284 35.21 -13.37 -4.96
C THR A 284 34.57 -14.37 -5.91
N ARG A 285 34.61 -15.67 -5.59
CA ARG A 285 33.95 -16.73 -6.35
C ARG A 285 33.53 -17.90 -5.46
N VAL A 286 32.31 -18.38 -5.66
CA VAL A 286 31.71 -19.52 -4.97
C VAL A 286 31.01 -20.46 -5.97
N GLY A 287 30.78 -21.71 -5.58
CA GLY A 287 30.06 -22.68 -6.41
C GLY A 287 28.57 -22.37 -6.44
N VAL A 288 27.89 -22.57 -5.32
CA VAL A 288 26.44 -22.33 -5.21
C VAL A 288 26.17 -21.27 -4.15
N ALA A 289 25.45 -20.21 -4.55
CA ALA A 289 24.97 -19.17 -3.65
C ALA A 289 23.45 -19.20 -3.53
N LEU A 290 22.96 -18.85 -2.34
CA LEU A 290 21.55 -18.60 -2.06
C LEU A 290 21.35 -17.12 -1.74
N ASP A 291 20.39 -16.50 -2.42
CA ASP A 291 19.81 -15.21 -2.06
C ASP A 291 18.50 -15.45 -1.32
N LEU A 292 18.57 -15.45 0.00
CA LEU A 292 17.45 -15.70 0.90
C LEU A 292 16.64 -14.41 1.04
N GLY A 293 15.37 -14.43 0.63
CA GLY A 293 14.53 -13.24 0.45
C GLY A 293 15.02 -12.40 -0.73
N CYS A 294 15.10 -13.00 -1.92
CA CYS A 294 15.71 -12.38 -3.09
C CYS A 294 14.94 -11.14 -3.60
N GLY A 295 13.68 -10.96 -3.19
CA GLY A 295 12.83 -9.85 -3.63
C GLY A 295 12.73 -9.79 -5.15
N THR A 296 12.89 -8.58 -5.69
CA THR A 296 12.95 -8.30 -7.14
C THR A 296 14.33 -8.58 -7.77
N GLY A 297 15.30 -9.05 -6.98
CA GLY A 297 16.62 -9.45 -7.46
C GLY A 297 17.73 -8.41 -7.34
N LEU A 298 17.55 -7.39 -6.50
CA LEU A 298 18.56 -6.35 -6.24
C LEU A 298 19.87 -6.94 -5.68
N CYS A 299 19.78 -7.92 -4.77
CA CYS A 299 20.96 -8.59 -4.22
C CYS A 299 21.61 -9.54 -5.23
N GLY A 300 20.82 -10.16 -6.11
CA GLY A 300 21.33 -10.98 -7.21
C GLY A 300 22.26 -10.23 -8.18
N ALA A 301 22.11 -8.91 -8.34
CA ALA A 301 23.05 -8.10 -9.13
C ALA A 301 24.46 -8.05 -8.51
N VAL A 302 24.56 -8.18 -7.19
CA VAL A 302 25.81 -8.22 -6.44
C VAL A 302 26.32 -9.65 -6.35
N VAL A 303 25.46 -10.62 -6.01
CA VAL A 303 25.91 -12.01 -5.76
C VAL A 303 26.13 -12.80 -7.05
N GLY A 304 25.34 -12.56 -8.11
CA GLY A 304 25.40 -13.28 -9.37
C GLY A 304 26.81 -13.39 -9.97
N PRO A 305 27.58 -12.29 -10.10
CA PRO A 305 28.96 -12.35 -10.59
C PRO A 305 29.93 -13.19 -9.75
N ARG A 306 29.59 -13.50 -8.49
CA ARG A 306 30.41 -14.30 -7.57
C ARG A 306 30.03 -15.77 -7.58
N ALA A 307 28.85 -16.16 -8.08
CA ALA A 307 28.35 -17.52 -7.98
C ALA A 307 28.40 -18.25 -9.33
N ALA A 308 28.80 -19.53 -9.33
CA ALA A 308 28.62 -20.38 -10.52
C ALA A 308 27.16 -20.80 -10.71
N ARG A 309 26.41 -20.86 -9.61
CA ARG A 309 24.97 -21.05 -9.58
C ARG A 309 24.34 -20.18 -8.50
N LEU A 310 23.34 -19.37 -8.85
CA LEU A 310 22.58 -18.54 -7.92
C LEU A 310 21.14 -19.04 -7.80
N VAL A 311 20.74 -19.39 -6.58
CA VAL A 311 19.36 -19.72 -6.21
C VAL A 311 18.76 -18.54 -5.46
N GLY A 312 17.53 -18.14 -5.78
CA GLY A 312 16.78 -17.14 -5.03
C GLY A 312 15.52 -17.74 -4.45
N VAL A 313 15.20 -17.38 -3.21
CA VAL A 313 13.93 -17.76 -2.56
C VAL A 313 13.27 -16.50 -2.05
N ASP A 314 11.98 -16.32 -2.33
CA ASP A 314 11.18 -15.25 -1.74
C ASP A 314 9.78 -15.76 -1.40
N LEU A 315 9.16 -15.19 -0.37
CA LEU A 315 7.81 -15.56 0.02
C LEU A 315 6.76 -15.05 -0.98
N SER A 316 7.06 -13.98 -1.71
CA SER A 316 6.16 -13.34 -2.68
C SER A 316 6.34 -13.92 -4.09
N ALA A 317 5.25 -14.41 -4.67
CA ALA A 317 5.22 -14.85 -6.06
C ALA A 317 5.43 -13.68 -7.03
N GLN A 318 4.96 -12.48 -6.69
CA GLN A 318 5.14 -11.29 -7.52
C GLN A 318 6.61 -10.83 -7.53
N MET A 319 7.28 -10.84 -6.38
CA MET A 319 8.70 -10.49 -6.28
C MET A 319 9.57 -11.45 -7.10
N THR A 320 9.38 -12.76 -6.94
CA THR A 320 10.14 -13.76 -7.73
C THR A 320 9.86 -13.66 -9.23
N ALA A 321 8.63 -13.33 -9.64
CA ALA A 321 8.31 -13.11 -11.05
C ALA A 321 9.10 -11.93 -11.63
N ILE A 322 9.25 -10.84 -10.88
CA ILE A 322 10.12 -9.71 -11.27
C ILE A 322 11.59 -10.14 -11.28
N ALA A 323 12.08 -10.82 -10.24
CA ALA A 323 13.45 -11.32 -10.19
C ALA A 323 13.79 -12.22 -11.39
N ALA A 324 12.85 -13.04 -11.86
CA ALA A 324 13.03 -13.89 -13.03
C ALA A 324 13.32 -13.07 -14.31
N THR A 325 12.69 -11.90 -14.46
CA THR A 325 12.93 -11.02 -15.62
C THR A 325 14.36 -10.48 -15.69
N THR A 326 15.10 -10.51 -14.57
CA THR A 326 16.48 -10.04 -14.53
C THR A 326 17.47 -10.97 -15.22
N GLY A 327 17.12 -12.25 -15.38
CA GLY A 327 18.00 -13.28 -15.93
C GLY A 327 19.23 -13.59 -15.07
N ARG A 328 19.24 -13.21 -13.78
CA ARG A 328 20.39 -13.37 -12.86
C ARG A 328 20.39 -14.67 -12.05
N TYR A 329 19.25 -15.35 -11.98
CA TYR A 329 19.06 -16.52 -11.13
C TYR A 329 18.96 -17.78 -11.97
N ASP A 330 19.68 -18.84 -11.57
CA ASP A 330 19.59 -20.17 -12.17
C ASP A 330 18.36 -20.93 -11.68
N ALA A 331 17.86 -20.58 -10.49
CA ALA A 331 16.62 -21.10 -9.93
C ALA A 331 15.96 -20.06 -9.02
N LEU A 332 14.63 -19.99 -9.07
CA LEU A 332 13.80 -19.17 -8.19
C LEU A 332 12.71 -20.04 -7.57
N GLU A 333 12.51 -19.87 -6.26
CA GLU A 333 11.50 -20.57 -5.50
C GLU A 333 10.59 -19.58 -4.77
N VAL A 334 9.28 -19.82 -4.83
CA VAL A 334 8.31 -19.12 -3.99
C VAL A 334 8.12 -19.93 -2.71
N GLY A 335 8.54 -19.39 -1.58
CA GLY A 335 8.48 -20.11 -0.31
C GLY A 335 9.04 -19.38 0.89
N ASP A 336 8.74 -19.91 2.07
CA ASP A 336 9.30 -19.42 3.32
C ASP A 336 10.79 -19.74 3.44
N ALA A 337 11.56 -18.78 3.96
CA ALA A 337 13.00 -18.87 4.13
C ALA A 337 13.44 -20.08 4.99
N LEU A 338 12.77 -20.32 6.12
CA LEU A 338 13.10 -21.44 7.02
C LEU A 338 12.67 -22.77 6.40
N ALA A 339 11.54 -22.81 5.71
CA ALA A 339 11.07 -23.99 5.00
C ALA A 339 12.06 -24.42 3.90
N HIS A 340 12.59 -23.48 3.12
CA HIS A 340 13.62 -23.76 2.12
C HIS A 340 14.92 -24.29 2.77
N LEU A 341 15.42 -23.60 3.80
CA LEU A 341 16.63 -24.00 4.52
C LEU A 341 16.49 -25.37 5.24
N ALA A 342 15.27 -25.83 5.50
CA ALA A 342 15.03 -27.14 6.11
C ALA A 342 15.40 -28.32 5.19
N THR A 343 15.28 -28.15 3.88
CA THR A 343 15.47 -29.22 2.88
C THR A 343 16.65 -28.98 1.94
N ALA A 344 17.31 -27.82 2.05
CA ALA A 344 18.38 -27.41 1.16
C ALA A 344 19.64 -28.29 1.23
N ALA A 345 20.27 -28.49 0.07
CA ALA A 345 21.65 -28.97 -0.06
C ALA A 345 22.64 -27.85 0.31
N PRO A 346 23.90 -28.16 0.66
CA PRO A 346 24.82 -27.16 1.19
C PRO A 346 25.18 -26.06 0.17
N TYR A 347 25.10 -24.81 0.62
CA TYR A 347 25.50 -23.60 -0.09
C TYR A 347 26.90 -23.14 0.35
N ASP A 348 27.66 -22.58 -0.58
CA ASP A 348 28.97 -21.97 -0.28
C ASP A 348 28.80 -20.53 0.28
N LEU A 349 27.73 -19.86 -0.14
CA LEU A 349 27.36 -18.51 0.27
C LEU A 349 25.84 -18.43 0.44
N ILE A 350 25.38 -17.90 1.56
CA ILE A 350 23.99 -17.48 1.76
C ILE A 350 24.02 -15.97 1.99
N VAL A 351 23.19 -15.22 1.28
CA VAL A 351 22.97 -13.80 1.55
C VAL A 351 21.54 -13.56 2.02
N ALA A 352 21.34 -12.56 2.88
CA ALA A 352 20.02 -12.12 3.31
C ALA A 352 20.03 -10.59 3.53
N ALA A 353 19.67 -9.85 2.49
CA ALA A 353 19.57 -8.39 2.53
C ALA A 353 18.14 -7.99 2.91
N ASP A 354 17.97 -7.26 4.01
CA ASP A 354 16.67 -6.75 4.46
C ASP A 354 15.58 -7.80 4.73
N VAL A 355 15.99 -9.02 5.09
CA VAL A 355 15.08 -10.12 5.48
C VAL A 355 14.95 -10.24 6.98
N LEU A 356 16.07 -10.13 7.70
CA LEU A 356 16.11 -10.38 9.15
C LEU A 356 15.36 -9.32 9.94
N VAL A 357 15.10 -8.16 9.34
CA VAL A 357 14.22 -7.11 9.86
C VAL A 357 12.76 -7.56 10.02
N TYR A 358 12.40 -8.77 9.58
CA TYR A 358 11.08 -9.38 9.83
C TYR A 358 11.14 -10.55 10.83
N LEU A 359 12.31 -10.85 11.38
CA LEU A 359 12.55 -11.89 12.37
C LEU A 359 13.09 -11.25 13.64
N GLY A 360 12.33 -11.30 14.74
CA GLY A 360 12.83 -10.87 16.04
C GLY A 360 13.87 -11.85 16.56
N ASP A 361 13.45 -13.09 16.80
CA ASP A 361 14.35 -14.17 17.20
C ASP A 361 15.10 -14.74 15.99
N LEU A 362 16.40 -14.44 15.94
CA LEU A 362 17.31 -14.90 14.88
C LEU A 362 17.86 -16.30 15.12
N ALA A 363 17.67 -16.92 16.29
CA ALA A 363 18.23 -18.23 16.60
C ALA A 363 17.77 -19.34 15.62
N PRO A 364 16.47 -19.44 15.24
CA PRO A 364 16.01 -20.45 14.30
C PRO A 364 16.66 -20.31 12.91
N VAL A 365 16.75 -19.09 12.39
CA VAL A 365 17.34 -18.85 11.06
C VAL A 365 18.85 -19.06 11.07
N ALA A 366 19.57 -18.64 12.11
CA ALA A 366 21.01 -18.88 12.23
C ALA A 366 21.33 -20.38 12.28
N ALA A 367 20.55 -21.18 13.03
CA ALA A 367 20.71 -22.63 13.07
C ALA A 367 20.40 -23.29 11.72
N ALA A 368 19.35 -22.83 11.02
CA ALA A 368 18.99 -23.34 9.70
C ALA A 368 20.07 -23.01 8.65
N VAL A 369 20.56 -21.77 8.65
CA VAL A 369 21.68 -21.32 7.82
C VAL A 369 22.93 -22.14 8.10
N ARG A 370 23.29 -22.37 9.37
CA ARG A 370 24.46 -23.20 9.69
C ARG A 370 24.36 -24.56 9.03
N ARG A 371 23.22 -25.26 9.13
CA ARG A 371 23.05 -26.58 8.50
C ARG A 371 23.12 -26.52 6.98
N ALA A 372 22.58 -25.47 6.38
CA ALA A 372 22.54 -25.26 4.94
C ALA A 372 23.86 -24.75 4.36
N LEU A 373 24.87 -24.41 5.17
CA LEU A 373 26.18 -24.01 4.70
C LEU A 373 27.14 -25.20 4.57
N ALA A 374 27.89 -25.22 3.47
CA ALA A 374 29.06 -26.06 3.32
C ALA A 374 30.13 -25.71 4.39
N PRO A 375 31.03 -26.65 4.77
CA PRO A 375 32.17 -26.33 5.62
C PRO A 375 32.99 -25.16 5.05
N GLY A 376 33.23 -24.14 5.86
CA GLY A 376 33.92 -22.91 5.43
C GLY A 376 33.08 -21.94 4.60
N GLY A 377 31.80 -22.24 4.34
CA GLY A 377 30.85 -21.36 3.66
C GLY A 377 30.50 -20.10 4.49
N HIS A 378 29.95 -19.09 3.81
CA HIS A 378 29.71 -17.77 4.39
C HIS A 378 28.22 -17.43 4.43
N TRP A 379 27.80 -16.75 5.49
CA TRP A 379 26.51 -16.07 5.59
C TRP A 379 26.74 -14.56 5.66
N ALA A 380 26.27 -13.81 4.67
CA ALA A 380 26.33 -12.35 4.66
C ALA A 380 24.93 -11.75 4.74
N PHE A 381 24.68 -10.90 5.74
CA PHE A 381 23.33 -10.39 5.98
C PHE A 381 23.34 -9.00 6.60
N THR A 382 22.19 -8.35 6.57
CA THR A 382 21.97 -7.07 7.24
C THR A 382 20.93 -7.18 8.34
N VAL A 383 21.10 -6.37 9.39
CA VAL A 383 20.11 -6.11 10.43
C VAL A 383 19.99 -4.59 10.64
N GLU A 384 18.81 -4.12 11.04
CA GLU A 384 18.67 -2.75 11.56
C GLU A 384 19.26 -2.69 12.98
N ASP A 385 19.98 -1.61 13.28
CA ASP A 385 20.61 -1.42 14.59
C ASP A 385 19.58 -0.83 15.56
N GLY A 386 19.36 -1.49 16.69
CA GLY A 386 18.42 -0.97 17.69
C GLY A 386 18.23 -1.87 18.91
N GLY A 387 17.47 -1.34 19.87
CA GLY A 387 17.20 -2.00 21.16
C GLY A 387 18.31 -1.82 22.20
N GLU A 388 17.95 -1.91 23.48
CA GLU A 388 18.91 -1.92 24.60
C GLU A 388 19.55 -3.29 24.81
N ALA A 389 18.82 -4.36 24.46
CA ALA A 389 19.26 -5.75 24.48
C ALA A 389 18.34 -6.61 23.58
N GLY A 390 18.82 -7.75 23.11
CA GLY A 390 18.02 -8.67 22.29
C GLY A 390 17.60 -8.05 20.96
N TYR A 391 16.29 -8.04 20.71
CA TYR A 391 15.65 -7.44 19.54
C TYR A 391 14.42 -6.64 19.96
N ALA A 392 14.02 -5.69 19.12
CA ALA A 392 12.84 -4.87 19.35
C ALA A 392 12.04 -4.68 18.07
N LEU A 393 10.71 -4.86 18.15
CA LEU A 393 9.78 -4.54 17.08
C LEU A 393 9.53 -3.03 17.05
N GLY A 394 10.05 -2.39 16.02
CA GLY A 394 9.90 -0.96 15.77
C GLY A 394 8.46 -0.57 15.38
N PRO A 395 8.18 0.74 15.28
CA PRO A 395 6.84 1.30 15.10
C PRO A 395 6.21 1.03 13.73
N VAL A 396 7.00 0.61 12.74
CA VAL A 396 6.55 0.28 11.37
C VAL A 396 6.56 -1.22 11.10
N GLY A 397 6.52 -2.04 12.17
CA GLY A 397 6.42 -3.50 12.05
C GLY A 397 7.71 -4.22 11.62
N ARG A 398 8.87 -3.57 11.78
CA ARG A 398 10.19 -4.12 11.47
C ARG A 398 11.05 -4.24 12.74
N TYR A 399 11.86 -5.29 12.83
CA TYR A 399 12.74 -5.57 13.95
C TYR A 399 14.09 -4.89 13.77
N ALA A 400 14.60 -4.37 14.88
CA ALA A 400 16.00 -4.00 15.05
C ALA A 400 16.66 -4.92 16.08
N HIS A 401 17.95 -5.17 15.91
CA HIS A 401 18.70 -6.13 16.70
C HIS A 401 19.89 -5.47 17.39
N HIS A 402 20.05 -5.75 18.67
CA HIS A 402 21.22 -5.29 19.40
C HIS A 402 22.45 -6.08 18.94
N ARG A 403 23.58 -5.40 18.73
CA ARG A 403 24.83 -5.99 18.24
C ARG A 403 25.26 -7.25 19.04
N ALA A 404 25.20 -7.17 20.37
CA ALA A 404 25.62 -8.29 21.22
C ALA A 404 24.72 -9.52 21.04
N TYR A 405 23.41 -9.31 20.83
CA TYR A 405 22.47 -10.39 20.58
C TYR A 405 22.79 -11.12 19.28
N VAL A 406 23.08 -10.39 18.20
CA VAL A 406 23.48 -11.01 16.91
C VAL A 406 24.76 -11.83 17.07
N ALA A 407 25.77 -11.30 17.77
CA ALA A 407 27.01 -12.03 18.03
C ALA A 407 26.79 -13.33 18.84
N GLU A 408 25.93 -13.27 19.87
CA GLU A 408 25.55 -14.43 20.68
C GLU A 408 24.82 -15.49 19.86
N VAL A 409 23.86 -15.08 19.02
CA VAL A 409 23.12 -15.99 18.13
C VAL A 409 24.06 -16.70 17.14
N LEU A 410 24.98 -15.96 16.53
CA LEU A 410 25.97 -16.54 15.61
C LEU A 410 26.85 -17.58 16.32
N ALA A 411 27.40 -17.22 17.48
CA ALA A 411 28.23 -18.12 18.27
C ALA A 411 27.47 -19.38 18.70
N ALA A 412 26.23 -19.24 19.17
CA ALA A 412 25.37 -20.36 19.56
C ALA A 412 25.03 -21.29 18.38
N ALA A 413 24.91 -20.74 17.17
CA ALA A 413 24.71 -21.52 15.94
C ALA A 413 26.01 -22.15 15.40
N GLY A 414 27.18 -21.94 16.02
CA GLY A 414 28.45 -22.44 15.52
C GLY A 414 28.97 -21.70 14.28
N LEU A 415 28.58 -20.43 14.14
CA LEU A 415 29.03 -19.52 13.10
C LEU A 415 30.02 -18.51 13.69
N THR A 416 31.17 -18.34 13.04
CA THR A 416 32.19 -17.36 13.47
C THR A 416 31.96 -16.05 12.75
N ALA A 417 31.62 -14.98 13.48
CA ALA A 417 31.55 -13.63 12.90
C ALA A 417 32.93 -13.17 12.44
N ILE A 418 33.06 -12.81 11.16
CA ILE A 418 34.30 -12.31 10.54
C ILE A 418 34.18 -10.85 10.11
N VAL A 419 32.95 -10.36 9.85
CA VAL A 419 32.64 -8.95 9.63
C VAL A 419 31.45 -8.57 10.51
N ASP A 420 31.55 -7.39 11.10
CA ASP A 420 30.50 -6.71 11.86
C ASP A 420 30.72 -5.20 11.69
N THR A 421 30.13 -4.62 10.65
CA THR A 421 30.38 -3.22 10.26
C THR A 421 29.08 -2.42 10.28
N PRO A 422 29.02 -1.28 10.99
CA PRO A 422 27.86 -0.40 10.93
C PRO A 422 27.76 0.29 9.56
N GLY A 423 26.54 0.60 9.14
CA GLY A 423 26.26 1.31 7.89
C GLY A 423 24.86 1.91 7.86
N VAL A 424 24.62 2.76 6.86
CA VAL A 424 23.28 3.27 6.57
C VAL A 424 22.64 2.35 5.55
N LEU A 425 21.59 1.63 5.93
CA LEU A 425 20.94 0.63 5.08
C LEU A 425 20.03 1.28 4.02
N ARG A 426 19.35 2.36 4.40
CA ARG A 426 18.47 3.17 3.56
C ARG A 426 18.23 4.54 4.20
N ARG A 427 17.58 5.44 3.47
CA ARG A 427 17.02 6.70 3.96
C ARG A 427 15.49 6.63 3.98
N GLU A 428 14.88 7.28 4.94
CA GLU A 428 13.42 7.44 5.06
C GLU A 428 13.13 8.95 5.19
N GLY A 429 12.84 9.60 4.06
CA GLY A 429 12.87 11.05 3.98
C GLY A 429 14.27 11.59 4.30
N ASP A 430 14.38 12.48 5.27
CA ASP A 430 15.66 13.02 5.71
C ASP A 430 16.39 12.11 6.72
N ALA A 431 15.69 11.12 7.29
CA ALA A 431 16.25 10.22 8.30
C ALA A 431 17.08 9.10 7.68
N GLU A 432 18.14 8.67 8.38
CA GLU A 432 18.95 7.52 8.02
C GLU A 432 18.55 6.32 8.86
N VAL A 433 18.36 5.17 8.21
CA VAL A 433 18.14 3.90 8.90
C VAL A 433 19.49 3.25 9.13
N ALA A 434 19.96 3.35 10.37
CA ALA A 434 21.19 2.70 10.81
C ALA A 434 21.03 1.19 10.87
N GLY A 435 22.07 0.47 10.48
CA GLY A 435 22.12 -0.97 10.60
C GLY A 435 23.53 -1.50 10.54
N ARG A 436 23.63 -2.83 10.47
CA ARG A 436 24.90 -3.54 10.41
C ARG A 436 24.91 -4.57 9.31
N VAL A 437 26.08 -4.70 8.70
CA VAL A 437 26.42 -5.81 7.82
C VAL A 437 27.24 -6.80 8.60
N TRP A 438 26.79 -8.06 8.57
CA TRP A 438 27.50 -9.17 9.15
C TRP A 438 27.97 -10.11 8.05
N VAL A 439 29.17 -10.65 8.22
CA VAL A 439 29.60 -11.84 7.51
C VAL A 439 30.04 -12.84 8.55
N ALA A 440 29.47 -14.04 8.52
CA ALA A 440 29.82 -15.14 9.41
C ALA A 440 30.26 -16.35 8.60
N ARG A 441 31.15 -17.17 9.15
CA ARG A 441 31.70 -18.35 8.51
C ARG A 441 31.33 -19.62 9.27
N ALA A 442 30.91 -20.64 8.53
CA ALA A 442 30.71 -21.98 9.09
C ALA A 442 32.05 -22.64 9.40
N GLY A 443 32.21 -23.06 10.66
CA GLY A 443 33.38 -23.82 11.13
C GLY A 443 33.45 -25.24 10.59
#